data_AF-A0A0S8AMH7-F1
#
_entry.id   AF-A0A0S8AMH7-F1
#
_cell.length_a   1.000
_cell.length_b   1.000
_cell.length_c   1.000
_cell.angle_alpha   90.00
_cell.angle_beta   90.00
_cell.angle_gamma   90.00
#
_symmetry.space_group_name_H-M   'P 1'
#
loop_
_entity.id
_entity.type
_entity.pdbx_description
1 polymer ?
#
loop_
_entity_poly.entity_id
_entity_poly.type
_entity_poly.pdbx_seq_one_letter_code
_entity_poly.pdbx_strand_id
1 'polypeptide(L)'
;MFTLAILEGILSVDNSLVLAILVRTLPKEQQKKALMYGIFGAFFFRVVALVFAAHLMRFVAFKIIGGGYLLYLAMKHMFFFYKEDAHQPTPKAAASFWKTV
;
A
#
# COMPACT_ATOMS: atom_id res chain seq x y z
N MET A 1 24.59 2.80 -11.35
CA MET A 1 23.71 1.71 -11.81
C MET A 1 23.38 0.70 -10.71
N PHE A 2 24.39 0.16 -10.01
CA PHE A 2 24.17 -0.88 -8.98
C PHE A 2 23.22 -0.44 -7.85
N THR A 3 23.35 0.79 -7.33
CA THR A 3 22.49 1.31 -6.26
C THR A 3 21.03 1.44 -6.66
N LEU A 4 20.75 1.87 -7.91
CA LEU A 4 19.38 2.02 -8.39
C LEU A 4 18.71 0.65 -8.51
N ALA A 5 19.42 -0.34 -9.05
CA ALA A 5 18.94 -1.72 -9.18
C ALA A 5 18.66 -2.37 -7.83
N ILE A 6 19.52 -2.14 -6.83
CA ILE A 6 19.31 -2.65 -5.46
C ILE A 6 18.09 -1.96 -4.81
N LEU A 7 17.98 -0.64 -4.91
CA LEU A 7 16.90 0.12 -4.26
C LEU A 7 15.54 -0.19 -4.90
N GLU A 8 15.46 -0.28 -6.24
CA GLU A 8 14.25 -0.72 -6.94
C GLU A 8 13.91 -2.18 -6.63
N GLY A 9 14.91 -3.05 -6.53
CA GLY A 9 14.74 -4.44 -6.14
C GLY A 9 14.08 -4.57 -4.76
N ILE A 10 14.65 -3.90 -3.75
CA ILE A 10 14.12 -3.91 -2.37
C ILE A 10 12.71 -3.32 -2.32
N LEU A 11 12.47 -2.18 -2.97
CA LEU A 11 11.15 -1.54 -3.00
C LEU A 11 10.09 -2.42 -3.71
N SER A 12 10.51 -3.24 -4.67
CA SER A 12 9.63 -4.17 -5.37
C SER A 12 9.27 -5.42 -4.56
N VAL A 13 10.15 -5.85 -3.64
CA VAL A 13 9.91 -7.00 -2.76
C VAL A 13 8.81 -6.68 -1.75
N ASP A 14 8.86 -5.51 -1.11
CA ASP A 14 7.90 -5.11 -0.07
C ASP A 14 6.44 -5.14 -0.57
N ASN A 15 6.18 -4.55 -1.74
CA ASN A 15 4.85 -4.54 -2.36
C ASN A 15 4.34 -5.94 -2.75
N SER A 16 5.25 -6.84 -3.15
CA SER A 16 4.89 -8.23 -3.51
C SER A 16 4.68 -9.10 -2.26
N LEU A 17 5.40 -8.81 -1.18
CA LEU A 17 5.30 -9.50 0.11
C LEU A 17 3.95 -9.24 0.77
N VAL A 18 3.48 -7.99 0.78
CA VAL A 18 2.15 -7.63 1.29
C VAL A 18 1.05 -8.35 0.51
N LEU A 19 1.12 -8.35 -0.82
CA LEU A 19 0.17 -9.08 -1.66
C LEU A 19 0.18 -10.59 -1.37
N ALA A 20 1.36 -11.19 -1.21
CA ALA A 20 1.50 -12.60 -0.87
C ALA A 20 0.89 -12.94 0.49
N ILE A 21 1.04 -12.06 1.49
CA ILE A 21 0.43 -12.21 2.82
C ILE A 21 -1.10 -12.13 2.74
N LEU A 22 -1.65 -11.20 1.95
CA LEU A 22 -3.09 -11.07 1.75
C LEU A 22 -3.68 -12.32 1.09
N VAL A 23 -3.03 -12.83 0.05
CA VAL A 23 -3.53 -14.01 -0.68
C VAL A 23 -3.39 -15.30 0.13
N ARG A 24 -2.42 -15.41 1.05
CA ARG A 24 -2.25 -16.58 1.93
C ARG A 24 -3.47 -16.91 2.79
N THR A 25 -4.38 -15.96 3.01
CA THR A 25 -5.61 -16.17 3.78
C THR A 25 -6.71 -16.90 3.00
N LEU A 26 -6.55 -17.11 1.68
CA LEU A 26 -7.54 -17.78 0.83
C LEU A 26 -7.27 -19.29 0.68
N PRO A 27 -8.28 -20.13 0.41
CA PRO A 27 -8.13 -21.57 0.17
C PRO A 27 -7.20 -21.87 -1.02
N LYS A 28 -6.41 -22.94 -0.90
CA LYS A 28 -5.26 -23.29 -1.80
C LYS A 28 -5.61 -23.36 -3.29
N GLU A 29 -6.84 -23.73 -3.64
CA GLU A 29 -7.31 -23.77 -5.04
C GLU A 29 -7.49 -22.38 -5.67
N GLN A 30 -7.88 -21.38 -4.87
CA GLN A 30 -8.13 -20.02 -5.36
C GLN A 30 -6.94 -19.09 -5.17
N GLN A 31 -5.99 -19.42 -4.29
CA GLN A 31 -4.75 -18.66 -4.11
C GLN A 31 -4.01 -18.42 -5.41
N LYS A 32 -3.92 -19.44 -6.28
CA LYS A 32 -3.12 -19.34 -7.50
C LYS A 32 -3.71 -18.33 -8.49
N LYS A 33 -5.05 -18.31 -8.64
CA LYS A 33 -5.75 -17.34 -9.48
C LYS A 33 -5.74 -15.95 -8.84
N ALA A 34 -6.05 -15.86 -7.54
CA ALA A 34 -6.04 -14.60 -6.81
C ALA A 34 -4.64 -13.95 -6.78
N LEU A 35 -3.58 -14.75 -6.64
CA LEU A 35 -2.20 -14.28 -6.70
C LEU A 35 -1.85 -13.80 -8.10
N MET A 36 -2.24 -14.54 -9.14
CA MET A 36 -1.89 -14.18 -10.52
C MET A 36 -2.62 -12.90 -10.97
N TYR A 37 -3.92 -12.77 -10.69
CA TYR A 37 -4.66 -11.54 -10.93
C TYR A 37 -4.20 -10.40 -10.03
N GLY A 38 -3.86 -10.69 -8.77
CA GLY A 38 -3.33 -9.72 -7.81
C GLY A 38 -1.98 -9.17 -8.22
N ILE A 39 -1.04 -10.02 -8.67
CA ILE A 39 0.29 -9.60 -9.14
C ILE A 39 0.14 -8.78 -10.42
N PHE A 40 -0.68 -9.25 -11.36
CA PHE A 40 -0.92 -8.54 -12.61
C PHE A 40 -1.57 -7.17 -12.36
N GLY A 41 -2.59 -7.10 -11.51
CA GLY A 41 -3.25 -5.87 -11.11
C GLY A 41 -2.33 -4.93 -10.32
N ALA A 42 -1.57 -5.45 -9.35
CA ALA A 42 -0.63 -4.67 -8.56
C ALA A 42 0.49 -4.08 -9.43
N PHE A 43 1.02 -4.85 -10.38
CA PHE A 43 2.02 -4.37 -11.32
C PHE A 43 1.43 -3.32 -12.26
N PHE A 44 0.25 -3.56 -12.83
CA PHE A 44 -0.42 -2.60 -13.69
C PHE A 44 -0.74 -1.29 -12.96
N PHE A 45 -1.35 -1.38 -11.78
CA PHE A 45 -1.64 -0.22 -10.94
C PHE A 45 -0.36 0.53 -10.56
N ARG A 46 0.74 -0.18 -10.27
CA ARG A 46 2.04 0.44 -9.99
C ARG A 46 2.56 1.24 -11.17
N VAL A 47 2.50 0.69 -12.39
CA VAL A 47 2.94 1.43 -13.60
C VAL A 47 2.08 2.67 -13.80
N VAL A 48 0.76 2.54 -13.71
CA VAL A 48 -0.17 3.68 -13.86
C VAL A 48 0.07 4.73 -12.78
N ALA A 49 0.18 4.32 -11.51
CA ALA A 49 0.42 5.21 -10.40
C ALA A 49 1.78 5.92 -10.50
N LEU A 50 2.83 5.23 -10.95
CA LEU A 50 4.14 5.84 -11.18
C LEU A 50 4.11 6.87 -12.30
N VAL A 51 3.46 6.56 -13.42
CA VAL A 51 3.29 7.51 -14.53
C VAL A 51 2.49 8.72 -14.09
N PHE A 52 1.40 8.51 -13.36
CA PHE A 52 0.55 9.57 -12.82
C PHE A 52 1.32 10.44 -11.81
N ALA A 53 2.02 9.82 -10.85
CA ALA A 53 2.84 10.51 -9.87
C ALA A 53 3.97 11.30 -10.54
N ALA A 54 4.64 10.72 -11.54
CA ALA A 54 5.68 11.39 -12.33
C ALA A 54 5.10 12.60 -13.07
N HIS A 55 3.88 12.50 -13.61
CA HIS A 55 3.20 13.61 -14.24
C HIS A 55 2.85 14.74 -13.24
N LEU A 56 2.28 14.39 -12.09
CA LEU A 56 1.97 15.33 -11.01
C LEU A 56 3.22 16.02 -10.44
N MET A 57 4.33 15.29 -10.30
CA MET A 57 5.59 15.82 -9.76
C MET A 57 6.28 16.83 -10.67
N ARG A 58 5.87 16.97 -11.94
CA ARG A 58 6.36 18.05 -12.81
C ARG A 58 5.97 19.44 -12.28
N PHE A 59 4.89 19.53 -11.52
CA PHE A 59 4.42 20.77 -10.93
C PHE A 59 5.01 20.95 -9.52
N VAL A 60 5.84 21.99 -9.35
CA VAL A 60 6.49 22.29 -8.06
C VAL A 60 5.47 22.51 -6.94
N ALA A 61 4.30 23.11 -7.23
CA ALA A 61 3.24 23.30 -6.26
C ALA A 61 2.77 21.99 -5.60
N PHE A 62 2.63 20.91 -6.38
CA PHE A 62 2.24 19.60 -5.86
C PHE A 62 3.32 18.96 -5.00
N LYS A 63 4.61 19.25 -5.27
CA LYS A 63 5.72 18.79 -4.42
C LYS A 63 5.67 19.46 -3.04
N ILE A 64 5.41 20.76 -2.99
CA ILE A 64 5.33 21.51 -1.72
C ILE A 64 4.10 21.08 -0.91
N ILE A 65 2.92 21.01 -1.55
CA ILE A 65 1.68 20.59 -0.89
C ILE A 65 1.78 19.12 -0.45
N GLY A 66 2.26 18.24 -1.33
CA GLY A 66 2.45 16.83 -1.03
C GLY A 66 3.45 16.61 0.11
N GLY A 67 4.63 17.23 0.04
CA GLY A 67 5.64 17.16 1.11
C GLY A 67 5.14 17.73 2.44
N GLY A 68 4.45 18.87 2.41
CA GLY A 68 3.84 19.46 3.60
C GLY A 68 2.74 18.58 4.20
N TYR A 69 1.91 17.96 3.36
CA TYR A 69 0.89 17.01 3.80
C TYR A 69 1.50 15.75 4.43
N LEU A 70 2.57 15.21 3.86
CA LEU A 70 3.29 14.08 4.46
C LEU A 70 3.89 14.46 5.81
N LEU A 71 4.48 15.65 5.95
CA LEU A 71 5.03 16.14 7.21
C LEU A 71 3.92 16.29 8.27
N TYR A 72 2.78 16.86 7.88
CA TYR A 72 1.61 16.96 8.74
C TYR A 72 1.09 15.58 9.17
N LEU A 73 0.97 14.63 8.24
CA LEU A 73 0.51 13.28 8.53
C LEU A 73 1.49 12.54 9.44
N ALA A 74 2.79 12.67 9.23
CA ALA A 74 3.83 12.08 10.08
C ALA A 74 3.78 12.66 11.50
N MET A 75 3.71 13.99 11.64
CA MET A 75 3.56 14.63 12.96
C MET A 75 2.24 14.19 13.62
N LYS A 76 1.12 14.28 12.91
CA LYS A 76 -0.17 13.83 13.42
C LYS A 76 -0.11 12.37 13.84
N HIS A 77 0.42 11.48 13.02
CA HIS A 77 0.47 10.06 13.34
C HIS A 77 1.37 9.81 14.56
N MET A 78 2.58 10.36 14.60
CA MET A 78 3.49 10.19 15.74
C MET A 78 2.96 10.81 17.05
N PHE A 79 2.30 11.96 17.00
CA PHE A 79 1.77 12.63 18.21
C PHE A 79 0.36 12.15 18.62
N PHE A 80 -0.46 11.70 17.67
CA PHE A 80 -1.84 11.26 17.91
C PHE A 80 -1.92 9.75 18.16
N PHE A 81 -1.17 8.90 17.43
CA PHE A 81 -1.16 7.45 17.68
C PHE A 81 -0.44 7.09 18.99
N TYR A 82 0.51 7.92 19.47
CA TYR A 82 1.08 7.77 20.81
C TYR A 82 0.04 7.93 21.93
N LYS A 83 -1.16 8.44 21.61
CA LYS A 83 -2.28 8.57 22.54
C LYS A 83 -3.35 7.47 22.38
N GLU A 84 -3.21 6.59 21.38
CA GLU A 84 -4.24 5.62 20.98
C GLU A 84 -3.74 4.18 20.86
N ASP A 85 -2.63 3.83 21.53
CA ASP A 85 -2.22 2.44 21.77
C ASP A 85 -3.17 1.65 22.70
N ALA A 86 -4.35 2.20 23.02
CA ALA A 86 -5.36 1.50 23.81
C ALA A 86 -6.47 0.85 22.97
N HIS A 87 -6.84 1.34 21.79
CA HIS A 87 -7.96 0.76 21.02
C HIS A 87 -7.93 1.08 19.51
N GLN A 88 -7.21 0.30 18.70
CA GLN A 88 -7.56 0.14 17.29
C GLN A 88 -8.49 -1.08 17.13
N PRO A 89 -9.77 -0.91 16.76
CA PRO A 89 -10.57 -2.01 16.27
C PRO A 89 -10.11 -2.38 14.85
N THR A 90 -10.00 -3.68 14.65
CA THR A 90 -9.77 -4.40 13.40
C THR A 90 -10.45 -3.80 12.15
N PRO A 91 -9.89 -4.00 10.95
CA PRO A 91 -10.49 -3.54 9.69
C PRO A 91 -11.92 -4.09 9.54
N LYS A 92 -12.92 -3.23 9.75
CA LYS A 92 -14.36 -3.49 9.61
C LYS A 92 -14.79 -3.66 8.14
N ALA A 93 -14.11 -4.51 7.39
CA ALA A 93 -14.60 -5.03 6.10
C ALA A 93 -15.04 -6.50 6.21
N ALA A 94 -14.53 -7.24 7.22
CA ALA A 94 -14.95 -8.63 7.47
C ALA A 94 -16.24 -8.75 8.32
N ALA A 95 -16.64 -7.68 9.03
CA ALA A 95 -17.78 -7.70 9.95
C ALA A 95 -19.16 -7.68 9.26
N SER A 96 -19.23 -7.36 7.97
CA SER A 96 -20.48 -7.42 7.19
C SER A 96 -20.85 -8.85 6.77
N PHE A 97 -19.90 -9.79 6.81
CA PHE A 97 -20.11 -11.14 6.28
C PHE A 97 -20.81 -12.10 7.26
N TRP A 98 -20.79 -11.81 8.57
CA TRP A 98 -21.37 -12.66 9.63
C TRP A 98 -22.66 -12.12 10.24
N LYS A 99 -23.20 -11.00 9.71
CA LYS A 99 -24.44 -10.41 10.23
C LYS A 99 -25.70 -10.88 9.50
N THR A 100 -25.56 -11.73 8.49
CA THR A 100 -26.70 -12.20 7.67
C THR A 100 -26.65 -13.71 7.35
N VAL A 101 -25.75 -14.47 7.97
CA VAL A 101 -25.75 -15.94 7.91
C VAL A 101 -25.65 -16.53 9.30
#